data_AF-A0A9N9LBM6-F1
#
_entry.id   AF-A0A9N9LBM6-F1
#
_cell.length_a   1.000
_cell.length_b   1.000
_cell.length_c   1.000
_cell.angle_alpha   90.00
_cell.angle_beta   90.00
_cell.angle_gamma   90.00
#
_symmetry.space_group_name_H-M   'P 1'
#
loop_
_entity.id
_entity.type
_entity.pdbx_description
1 polymer ?
#
loop_
_entity_poly.entity_id
_entity_poly.type
_entity_poly.pdbx_seq_one_letter_code
_entity_poly.pdbx_strand_id
1 'polypeptide(L)'
;MPFDKEVDKISAIEPRPVEMQVLYLGLSRTGTMTMQTALNKLGYRSYHFTEAVKPDNRKFRHINCWAEALKRKATGIGKPYEPADFDKLLQE
;
A
#
# COMPACT_ATOMS: atom_id res chain seq x y z
N MET A 1 -19.15 3.85 -16.13
CA MET A 1 -18.00 3.26 -16.84
C MET A 1 -17.10 2.65 -15.77
N PRO A 2 -16.95 1.32 -15.66
CA PRO A 2 -16.09 0.75 -14.64
C PRO A 2 -14.65 0.97 -15.11
N PHE A 3 -14.02 2.06 -14.67
CA PHE A 3 -12.60 2.25 -14.92
C PHE A 3 -11.85 1.27 -14.01
N ASP A 4 -11.09 0.36 -14.62
CA ASP A 4 -10.13 -0.49 -13.94
C ASP A 4 -9.34 0.32 -12.91
N LYS A 5 -9.07 -0.25 -11.74
CA LYS A 5 -8.29 0.44 -10.70
C LYS A 5 -6.84 0.57 -11.19
N GLU A 6 -6.14 1.60 -10.76
CA GLU A 6 -4.71 1.77 -11.05
C GLU A 6 -3.90 0.55 -10.59
N VAL A 7 -4.30 -0.05 -9.47
CA VAL A 7 -3.71 -1.27 -8.91
C VAL A 7 -3.92 -2.53 -9.78
N ASP A 8 -4.88 -2.52 -10.71
CA ASP A 8 -5.11 -3.65 -11.63
C ASP A 8 -3.99 -3.78 -12.68
N LYS A 9 -3.13 -2.76 -12.80
CA LYS A 9 -1.91 -2.78 -13.61
C LYS A 9 -0.76 -3.52 -12.91
N ILE A 10 -0.91 -3.86 -11.63
CA ILE A 10 0.05 -4.62 -10.84
C ILE A 10 -0.42 -6.07 -10.78
N SER A 11 0.39 -6.99 -11.33
CA SER A 11 0.09 -8.43 -11.31
C SER A 11 0.14 -8.96 -9.89
N ALA A 12 -0.89 -9.68 -9.44
CA ALA A 12 -0.87 -10.36 -8.14
C ALA A 12 0.17 -11.51 -8.13
N ILE A 13 0.78 -11.74 -6.96
CA ILE A 13 1.61 -12.92 -6.71
C ILE A 13 0.76 -13.97 -5.99
N GLU A 14 0.72 -15.18 -6.52
CA GLU A 14 -0.01 -16.32 -5.98
C GLU A 14 0.94 -17.49 -5.67
N PRO A 15 0.89 -18.09 -4.46
CA PRO A 15 0.04 -17.68 -3.33
C PRO A 15 0.50 -16.33 -2.74
N ARG A 16 -0.43 -15.63 -2.05
CA ARG A 16 -0.14 -14.37 -1.34
C ARG A 16 1.19 -14.48 -0.58
N PRO A 17 2.22 -13.69 -0.93
CA PRO A 17 3.58 -13.93 -0.44
C PRO A 17 3.77 -13.51 1.02
N VAL A 18 2.98 -12.56 1.51
CA VAL A 18 3.12 -11.99 2.85
C VAL A 18 1.77 -11.77 3.53
N GLU A 19 1.60 -12.31 4.73
CA GLU A 19 0.46 -12.03 5.61
C GLU A 19 0.69 -10.71 6.35
N MET A 20 -0.37 -9.90 6.51
CA MET A 20 -0.28 -8.66 7.29
C MET A 20 -0.19 -8.97 8.80
N GLN A 21 0.99 -8.79 9.39
CA GLN A 21 1.22 -9.10 10.81
C GLN A 21 0.98 -7.89 11.74
N VAL A 22 1.29 -6.68 11.28
CA VAL A 22 1.24 -5.46 12.09
C VAL A 22 0.64 -4.32 11.29
N LEU A 23 -0.36 -3.64 11.86
CA LEU A 23 -0.94 -2.42 11.31
C LEU A 23 -0.73 -1.25 12.29
N TYR A 24 0.09 -0.28 11.90
CA TYR A 24 0.37 0.91 12.70
C TYR A 24 -0.46 2.11 12.20
N LEU A 25 -1.37 2.61 13.04
CA LEU A 25 -2.32 3.68 12.70
C LEU A 25 -1.92 5.07 13.22
N GLY A 26 -0.62 5.27 13.51
CA GLY A 26 -0.10 6.58 13.91
C GLY A 26 -0.13 7.58 12.77
N LEU A 27 -0.46 8.85 13.07
CA LEU A 27 -0.49 9.93 12.08
C LEU A 27 0.92 10.37 11.67
N SER A 28 1.01 11.11 10.56
CA SER A 28 2.29 11.72 10.15
C SER A 28 2.89 12.54 11.28
N ARG A 29 4.22 12.47 11.44
CA ARG A 29 5.00 13.15 12.48
C ARG A 29 4.79 12.66 13.92
N THR A 30 4.09 11.55 14.14
CA THR A 30 3.99 10.89 15.47
C THR A 30 5.00 9.74 15.62
N GLY A 31 6.22 9.90 15.10
CA GLY A 31 7.26 8.88 15.17
C GLY A 31 7.12 7.70 14.19
N THR A 32 6.36 7.86 13.10
CA THR A 32 6.11 6.78 12.09
C THR A 32 7.39 6.20 11.49
N MET A 33 8.39 7.04 11.20
CA MET A 33 9.68 6.60 10.65
C MET A 33 10.52 5.83 11.70
N THR A 34 10.47 6.26 12.96
CA THR A 34 11.09 5.53 14.07
C THR A 34 10.43 4.16 14.24
N MET A 35 9.09 4.10 14.16
CA MET A 35 8.34 2.85 14.23
C MET A 35 8.70 1.91 13.06
N GLN A 36 8.75 2.42 11.83
CA GLN A 36 9.18 1.65 10.66
C GLN A 36 10.59 1.03 10.89
N THR A 37 11.53 1.85 11.38
CA THR A 37 12.90 1.40 11.66
C THR A 37 12.93 0.32 12.74
N ALA A 38 12.14 0.48 13.81
CA ALA A 38 12.08 -0.49 14.91
C ALA A 38 11.48 -1.83 14.45
N LEU A 39 10.37 -1.80 13.69
CA LEU A 39 9.74 -2.99 13.14
C LEU A 39 10.70 -3.74 12.20
N ASN A 40 11.39 -3.02 11.32
CA ASN A 40 12.39 -3.62 10.43
C ASN A 40 13.55 -4.27 11.21
N LYS A 41 14.01 -3.67 12.31
CA LYS A 41 15.04 -4.27 13.19
C LYS A 41 14.56 -5.54 13.90
N LEU A 42 13.26 -5.64 14.17
CA LEU A 42 12.65 -6.83 14.77
C LEU A 42 12.37 -7.94 13.74
N GLY A 43 12.72 -7.73 12.47
CA GLY A 43 12.54 -8.71 11.40
C GLY A 43 11.19 -8.62 10.68
N TYR A 44 10.33 -7.65 11.03
CA TYR A 44 9.14 -7.36 10.24
C TYR A 44 9.51 -6.63 8.95
N ARG A 45 8.66 -6.78 7.95
CA ARG A 45 8.72 -5.94 6.76
C ARG A 45 7.63 -4.87 6.84
N SER A 46 8.04 -3.61 6.90
CA SER A 46 7.11 -2.50 7.12
C SER A 46 7.07 -1.49 5.97
N TYR A 47 5.85 -1.11 5.59
CA TYR A 47 5.58 -0.11 4.57
C TYR A 47 5.35 1.27 5.21
N HIS A 48 6.06 2.29 4.71
CA HIS A 48 5.92 3.69 5.10
C HIS A 48 5.85 4.56 3.84
N PHE A 49 5.47 5.83 3.96
CA PHE A 49 5.40 6.74 2.82
C PHE A 49 6.70 6.79 1.99
N THR A 50 7.85 6.66 2.65
CA THR A 50 9.17 6.59 1.99
C THR A 50 9.33 5.40 1.05
N GLU A 51 8.62 4.30 1.29
CA GLU A 51 8.61 3.14 0.41
C GLU A 51 7.91 3.45 -0.90
N ALA A 52 6.81 4.21 -0.87
CA ALA A 52 6.01 4.56 -2.04
C ALA A 52 6.77 5.39 -3.09
N VAL A 53 7.87 6.04 -2.69
CA VAL A 53 8.72 6.86 -3.56
C VAL A 53 10.01 6.18 -3.99
N LYS A 54 10.30 4.96 -3.51
CA LYS A 54 11.45 4.18 -3.97
C LYS A 54 11.33 3.83 -5.46
N PRO A 55 12.44 3.66 -6.20
CA PRO A 55 12.42 3.40 -7.63
C PRO A 55 11.48 2.25 -8.07
N ASP A 56 11.52 1.12 -7.35
CA ASP A 56 10.72 -0.06 -7.68
C ASP A 56 9.21 0.19 -7.51
N ASN A 57 8.82 0.77 -6.37
CA ASN A 57 7.43 1.14 -6.09
C ASN A 57 6.93 2.30 -6.97
N ARG A 58 7.83 3.18 -7.42
CA ARG A 58 7.50 4.25 -8.37
C ARG A 58 7.17 3.69 -9.74
N LYS A 59 7.87 2.63 -10.19
CA LYS A 59 7.56 1.91 -11.44
C LYS A 59 6.13 1.36 -11.42
N PHE A 60 5.70 0.84 -10.28
CA PHE A 60 4.33 0.37 -10.06
C PHE A 60 3.35 1.48 -9.65
N ARG A 61 3.78 2.75 -9.70
CA ARG A 61 2.93 3.92 -9.47
C ARG A 61 2.17 3.88 -8.14
N HIS A 62 2.85 3.47 -7.06
CA HIS A 62 2.21 3.31 -5.74
C HIS A 62 1.48 4.59 -5.28
N ILE A 63 2.06 5.77 -5.54
CA ILE A 63 1.43 7.05 -5.22
C ILE A 63 0.08 7.22 -5.94
N ASN A 64 -0.02 6.82 -7.21
CA ASN A 64 -1.27 6.88 -7.97
C ASN A 64 -2.31 5.90 -7.40
N CYS A 65 -1.91 4.68 -7.04
CA CYS A 65 -2.79 3.69 -6.44
C CYS A 65 -3.36 4.19 -5.10
N TRP A 66 -2.50 4.69 -4.20
CA TRP A 66 -2.93 5.23 -2.91
C TRP A 66 -3.83 6.46 -3.05
N ALA A 67 -3.51 7.38 -3.97
CA ALA A 67 -4.35 8.56 -4.24
C ALA A 67 -5.72 8.17 -4.80
N GLU A 68 -5.76 7.20 -5.72
CA GLU A 68 -7.02 6.68 -6.26
C GLU A 68 -7.86 5.99 -5.18
N ALA A 69 -7.25 5.12 -4.37
CA ALA A 69 -7.94 4.42 -3.28
C ALA A 69 -8.60 5.42 -2.31
N LEU A 70 -7.88 6.48 -1.92
CA LEU A 70 -8.42 7.55 -1.09
C LEU A 70 -9.58 8.28 -1.78
N LYS A 71 -9.41 8.66 -3.06
CA LYS A 71 -10.45 9.38 -3.82
C LYS A 71 -11.73 8.56 -3.95
N ARG A 72 -11.62 7.27 -4.31
CA ARG A 72 -12.79 6.38 -4.45
C ARG A 72 -13.50 6.19 -3.11
N LYS A 73 -12.75 5.99 -2.02
CA LYS A 73 -13.31 5.91 -0.66
C LYS A 73 -14.02 7.19 -0.23
N ALA A 74 -13.42 8.34 -0.47
CA ALA A 74 -13.94 9.63 0.01
C ALA A 74 -15.14 10.14 -0.80
N THR A 75 -15.15 9.90 -2.12
CA THR A 75 -16.20 10.40 -3.02
C THR A 75 -17.34 9.41 -3.25
N GLY A 76 -17.13 8.12 -2.96
CA GLY A 76 -18.08 7.06 -3.30
C GLY A 76 -18.18 6.77 -4.81
N ILE A 77 -17.35 7.42 -5.64
CA ILE A 77 -17.34 7.24 -7.09
C ILE A 77 -16.40 6.08 -7.45
N GLY A 78 -16.94 5.06 -8.11
CA GLY A 78 -16.20 3.85 -8.49
C GLY A 78 -16.10 2.83 -7.35
N LYS A 79 -15.65 1.60 -7.67
CA LYS A 79 -15.50 0.54 -6.66
C LYS A 79 -14.32 0.88 -5.72
N PRO A 80 -14.51 0.92 -4.39
CA PRO A 80 -13.43 1.06 -3.42
C PRO A 80 -12.40 -0.06 -3.56
N TYR A 81 -11.19 0.17 -3.05
CA TYR A 81 -10.17 -0.86 -2.97
C TYR A 81 -10.57 -1.91 -1.92
N GLU A 82 -10.39 -3.18 -2.27
CA GLU A 82 -10.65 -4.36 -1.45
C GLU A 82 -9.32 -4.99 -0.98
N PRO A 83 -9.33 -5.93 -0.02
CA PRO A 83 -8.10 -6.55 0.49
C PRO A 83 -7.14 -7.06 -0.60
N ALA A 84 -7.65 -7.70 -1.65
CA ALA A 84 -6.85 -8.20 -2.77
C ALA A 84 -6.12 -7.08 -3.54
N ASP A 85 -6.64 -5.85 -3.53
CA ASP A 85 -5.97 -4.71 -4.14
C ASP A 85 -4.76 -4.27 -3.31
N PHE A 86 -4.91 -4.27 -1.98
CA PHE A 86 -3.79 -3.97 -1.10
C PHE A 86 -2.73 -5.07 -1.16
N ASP A 87 -3.13 -6.33 -1.33
CA ASP A 87 -2.19 -7.45 -1.52
C ASP A 87 -1.39 -7.30 -2.83
N LYS A 88 -2.01 -6.82 -3.91
CA LYS A 88 -1.29 -6.44 -5.15
C LYS A 88 -0.32 -5.28 -4.92
N LEU A 89 -0.64 -4.32 -4.06
CA LEU A 89 0.17 -3.12 -3.86
C LEU A 89 1.31 -3.32 -2.84
N LEU A 90 1.13 -4.24 -1.91
CA LEU A 90 2.02 -4.51 -0.77
C LEU A 90 2.61 -5.91 -0.84
N GLN A 91 2.91 -6.39 -2.05
CA GLN A 91 3.40 -7.75 -2.34
C GLN A 91 4.69 -8.15 -1.65
N GLU A 92 5.31 -7.21 -0.99
CA GLU A 92 6.66 -7.30 -0.58
C GLU A 92 6.74 -6.90 0.90
#